data_AF-A0A6I3GI15-F1
#
_entry.id   AF-A0A6I3GI15-F1
#
_cell.length_a   1.000
_cell.length_b   1.000
_cell.length_c   1.000
_cell.angle_alpha   90.00
_cell.angle_beta   90.00
_cell.angle_gamma   90.00
#
_symmetry.space_group_name_H-M   'P 1'
#
loop_
_entity.id
_entity.type
_entity.pdbx_description
1 polymer ?
#
loop_
_entity_poly.entity_id
_entity_poly.type
_entity_poly.pdbx_seq_one_letter_code
_entity_poly.pdbx_strand_id
1 'polypeptide(L)'
;MASPFDEFNDALTVGGYRLGSLIARLTPGPVAQGAVSLLAPGIALSLRQRRLIIERHLKRVDPSLSGLALRRASQQAFDSYMRYYTESFRLPTLSRKHVLRTFSYDGYQHILTGLEKGKGVIVALPHLGGWEWAGRWMSEMGHRMTVIVEPLEPPALFDWFVKLRSDLGMNVVPLGPTAGSAV
;
A
#
# COMPACT_ATOMS: atom_id res chain seq x y z
N MET A 1 -24.96 15.81 -9.95
CA MET A 1 -24.03 15.79 -11.09
C MET A 1 -22.74 16.45 -10.62
N ALA A 2 -21.60 15.79 -10.78
CA ALA A 2 -20.30 16.38 -10.49
C ALA A 2 -20.11 17.62 -11.38
N SER A 3 -19.43 18.66 -10.88
CA SER A 3 -19.14 19.82 -11.73
C SER A 3 -18.06 19.44 -12.76
N PRO A 4 -17.96 20.14 -13.91
CA PRO A 4 -16.87 19.93 -14.86
C PRO A 4 -15.47 20.10 -14.22
N PHE A 5 -15.38 20.88 -13.14
CA PHE A 5 -14.14 21.05 -12.37
C PHE A 5 -13.82 19.81 -11.52
N ASP A 6 -14.83 19.18 -10.93
CA ASP A 6 -14.67 17.93 -10.17
C ASP A 6 -14.26 16.78 -11.10
N GLU A 7 -14.91 16.66 -12.26
CA GLU A 7 -14.55 15.66 -13.28
C GLU A 7 -13.10 15.83 -13.77
N PHE A 8 -12.65 17.07 -13.93
CA PHE A 8 -11.25 17.36 -14.30
C PHE A 8 -10.26 16.95 -13.20
N ASN A 9 -10.55 17.27 -11.93
CA ASN A 9 -9.70 16.88 -10.80
C ASN A 9 -9.66 15.36 -10.59
N ASP A 10 -10.79 14.68 -10.80
CA ASP A 10 -10.90 13.24 -10.75
C ASP A 10 -10.03 12.59 -11.83
N ALA A 11 -10.12 13.10 -13.06
CA ALA A 11 -9.28 12.65 -14.17
C ALA A 11 -7.78 12.88 -13.89
N LEU A 12 -7.41 14.03 -13.34
CA LEU A 12 -6.03 14.32 -12.93
C LEU A 12 -5.54 13.37 -11.84
N THR A 13 -6.39 13.07 -10.84
CA THR A 13 -6.05 12.17 -9.75
C THR A 13 -5.81 10.76 -10.27
N VAL A 14 -6.76 10.21 -11.03
CA VAL A 14 -6.65 8.87 -11.64
C VAL A 14 -5.45 8.81 -12.59
N GLY A 15 -5.28 9.84 -13.43
CA GLY A 15 -4.14 9.97 -14.34
C GLY A 15 -2.81 9.97 -13.61
N GLY A 16 -2.70 10.68 -12.48
CA GLY A 16 -1.52 10.73 -11.63
C GLY A 16 -1.13 9.36 -11.07
N TYR A 17 -2.09 8.59 -10.55
CA TYR A 17 -1.84 7.22 -10.08
C TYR A 17 -1.40 6.29 -11.21
N ARG A 18 -2.05 6.37 -12.37
CA ARG A 18 -1.69 5.55 -13.55
C ARG A 18 -0.30 5.88 -14.06
N LEU A 19 0.03 7.17 -14.18
CA LEU A 19 1.34 7.63 -14.62
C LEU A 19 2.43 7.24 -13.61
N GLY A 20 2.20 7.47 -12.32
CA GLY A 20 3.12 7.06 -11.25
C GLY A 20 3.37 5.55 -11.28
N SER A 21 2.33 4.75 -11.52
CA SER A 21 2.46 3.30 -11.65
C SER A 21 3.26 2.89 -12.89
N LEU A 22 3.00 3.53 -14.04
CA LEU A 22 3.77 3.29 -15.25
C LEU A 22 5.26 3.60 -15.06
N ILE A 23 5.57 4.79 -14.51
CA ILE A 23 6.96 5.20 -14.22
C ILE A 23 7.62 4.19 -13.28
N ALA A 24 6.95 3.81 -12.20
CA ALA A 24 7.48 2.85 -11.25
C ALA A 24 7.80 1.50 -11.93
N ARG A 25 6.87 0.98 -12.73
CA ARG A 25 7.02 -0.30 -13.47
C ARG A 25 8.18 -0.30 -14.46
N LEU A 26 8.41 0.83 -15.13
CA LEU A 26 9.50 0.98 -16.11
C LEU A 26 10.86 1.24 -15.45
N THR A 27 10.87 1.66 -14.18
CA THR A 27 12.11 2.03 -13.47
C THR A 27 12.77 0.78 -12.85
N PRO A 28 14.07 0.52 -13.13
CA PRO A 28 14.82 -0.53 -12.47
C PRO A 28 14.81 -0.40 -10.95
N GLY A 29 14.77 -1.52 -10.22
CA GLY A 29 14.56 -1.52 -8.77
C GLY A 29 15.53 -0.65 -7.94
N PRO A 30 16.85 -0.73 -8.17
CA PRO A 30 17.80 0.11 -7.47
C PRO A 30 17.57 1.61 -7.72
N VAL A 31 17.20 1.98 -8.95
CA VAL A 31 16.91 3.37 -9.32
C VAL A 31 15.63 3.85 -8.65
N ALA A 32 14.58 3.03 -8.65
CA ALA A 32 13.31 3.36 -8.00
C ALA A 32 13.50 3.58 -6.49
N GLN A 33 14.30 2.73 -5.83
CA GLN A 33 14.63 2.89 -4.40
C GLN A 33 15.46 4.14 -4.13
N GLY A 34 16.48 4.42 -4.96
CA GLY A 34 17.28 5.65 -4.85
C GLY A 34 16.46 6.92 -5.07
N ALA A 35 15.50 6.88 -6.00
CA ALA A 35 14.60 8.00 -6.28
C ALA A 35 13.73 8.37 -5.07
N VAL A 36 13.28 7.39 -4.28
CA VAL A 36 12.51 7.66 -3.06
C VAL A 36 13.32 8.51 -2.08
N SER A 37 14.58 8.16 -1.83
CA SER A 37 15.45 8.91 -0.93
C SER A 37 15.72 10.35 -1.39
N LEU A 38 15.70 10.59 -2.71
CA LEU A 38 15.89 11.92 -3.28
C LEU A 38 14.61 12.78 -3.26
N LEU A 39 13.45 12.18 -3.55
CA LEU A 39 12.20 12.90 -3.72
C LEU A 39 11.43 13.10 -2.42
N ALA A 40 11.55 12.17 -1.46
CA ALA A 40 10.79 12.21 -0.21
C ALA A 40 11.00 13.46 0.64
N PRO A 41 12.21 14.03 0.76
CA PRO A 41 12.39 15.30 1.47
C PRO A 41 11.65 16.45 0.80
N GLY A 42 11.68 16.54 -0.54
CA GLY A 42 10.97 17.58 -1.29
C GLY A 42 9.45 17.49 -1.14
N ILE A 43 8.90 16.28 -1.20
CA ILE A 43 7.46 16.03 -0.99
C ILE A 43 7.07 16.32 0.47
N ALA A 44 7.91 15.94 1.43
CA ALA A 44 7.65 16.24 2.84
C ALA A 44 7.58 17.75 3.12
N LEU A 45 8.37 18.56 2.39
CA LEU A 45 8.34 20.01 2.48
C LEU A 45 7.08 20.61 1.85
N SER A 46 6.59 20.07 0.73
CA SER A 46 5.35 20.55 0.09
C SER A 46 4.10 20.16 0.88
N LEU A 47 4.14 19.08 1.67
CA LEU A 47 3.02 18.56 2.45
C LEU A 47 3.06 18.95 3.94
N ARG A 48 3.31 20.23 4.24
CA ARG A 48 3.49 20.73 5.63
C ARG A 48 2.35 20.33 6.58
N GLN A 49 1.09 20.40 6.15
CA GLN A 49 -0.04 20.00 6.99
C GLN A 49 -0.04 18.50 7.31
N ARG A 50 0.31 17.65 6.35
CA ARG A 50 0.43 16.19 6.56
C ARG A 50 1.59 15.88 7.49
N ARG A 51 2.70 16.60 7.36
CA ARG A 51 3.85 16.50 8.27
C ARG A 51 3.45 16.76 9.73
N LEU A 52 2.67 17.81 9.99
CA LEU A 52 2.18 18.10 11.34
C LEU A 52 1.32 16.96 11.91
N ILE A 53 0.46 16.35 11.09
CA ILE A 53 -0.35 15.19 11.50
C ILE A 53 0.54 14.00 11.84
N ILE A 54 1.54 13.70 10.99
CA ILE A 54 2.52 12.62 11.23
C ILE A 54 3.26 12.86 12.54
N GLU A 55 3.83 14.05 12.75
CA GLU A 55 4.55 14.39 13.98
C GLU A 55 3.64 14.25 15.22
N ARG A 56 2.37 14.62 15.10
CA ARG A 56 1.37 14.45 16.16
C ARG A 56 1.06 12.97 16.46
N HIS A 57 1.06 12.10 15.46
CA HIS A 57 0.87 10.65 15.65
C HIS A 57 2.13 10.00 16.24
N LEU A 58 3.31 10.38 15.75
CA LEU A 58 4.59 9.91 16.27
C LEU A 58 4.75 10.22 17.76
N LYS A 59 4.36 11.42 18.21
CA LYS A 59 4.36 11.76 19.64
C LYS A 59 3.37 10.96 20.49
N ARG A 60 2.34 10.34 19.90
CA ARG A 60 1.45 9.42 20.62
C ARG A 60 2.05 8.03 20.77
N VAL A 61 2.83 7.61 19.78
CA VAL A 61 3.56 6.34 19.81
C VAL A 61 4.76 6.44 20.75
N ASP A 62 5.52 7.53 20.65
CA ASP A 62 6.66 7.83 21.52
C ASP A 62 6.63 9.31 21.93
N PRO A 63 6.15 9.61 23.15
CA PRO A 63 6.09 10.97 23.69
C PRO A 63 7.45 11.65 23.87
N SER A 64 8.56 10.89 23.87
CA SER A 64 9.91 11.45 24.02
C SER A 64 10.42 12.15 22.76
N LEU A 65 9.82 11.88 21.60
CA LEU A 65 10.23 12.45 20.32
C LEU A 65 10.06 13.97 20.28
N SER A 66 11.19 14.66 20.19
CA SER A 66 11.26 16.12 20.11
C SER A 66 12.39 16.59 19.19
N GLY A 67 12.40 17.89 18.86
CA GLY A 67 13.46 18.54 18.09
C GLY A 67 13.86 17.80 16.81
N LEU A 68 15.16 17.52 16.67
CA LEU A 68 15.72 16.84 15.50
C LEU A 68 15.29 15.38 15.39
N ALA A 69 15.09 14.68 16.50
CA ALA A 69 14.66 13.29 16.51
C ALA A 69 13.25 13.15 15.91
N LEU A 70 12.32 14.02 16.32
CA LEU A 70 10.98 14.06 15.74
C LEU A 70 11.01 14.37 14.23
N ARG A 71 11.84 15.33 13.81
CA ARG A 71 11.97 15.68 12.39
C ARG A 71 12.51 14.53 11.55
N ARG A 72 13.46 13.76 12.07
CA ARG A 72 14.01 12.56 11.44
C ARG A 72 12.97 11.44 11.36
N ALA A 73 12.28 11.14 12.45
CA ALA A 73 11.21 10.14 12.48
C ALA A 73 10.07 10.50 11.51
N SER A 74 9.69 11.77 11.44
CA SER A 74 8.72 12.26 10.48
C SER A 74 9.19 12.09 9.04
N GLN A 75 10.46 12.38 8.74
CA GLN A 75 11.02 12.15 7.41
C GLN A 75 11.02 10.66 7.05
N GLN A 76 11.44 9.79 7.97
CA GLN A 76 11.43 8.34 7.77
C GLN A 76 10.01 7.81 7.48
N ALA A 77 8.97 8.40 8.07
CA ALA A 77 7.59 8.06 7.76
C ALA A 77 7.22 8.42 6.30
N PHE A 78 7.64 9.59 5.81
CA PHE A 78 7.46 9.95 4.39
C PHE A 78 8.25 9.02 3.46
N ASP A 79 9.50 8.72 3.80
CA ASP A 79 10.36 7.83 3.02
C ASP A 79 9.71 6.43 2.93
N SER A 80 9.19 5.91 4.05
CA SER A 80 8.49 4.63 4.09
C SER A 80 7.20 4.65 3.26
N TYR A 81 6.43 5.73 3.29
CA TYR A 81 5.17 5.85 2.55
C TYR A 81 5.40 5.94 1.03
N MET A 82 6.44 6.66 0.61
CA MET A 82 6.85 6.70 -0.78
C MET A 82 7.39 5.37 -1.28
N ARG A 83 8.18 4.69 -0.44
CA ARG A 83 8.65 3.33 -0.72
C ARG A 83 7.48 2.38 -0.90
N TYR A 84 6.47 2.45 -0.02
CA TYR A 84 5.24 1.65 -0.12
C TYR A 84 4.59 1.77 -1.50
N TYR A 85 4.30 2.99 -1.99
CA TYR A 85 3.68 3.16 -3.30
C TYR A 85 4.58 2.72 -4.44
N THR A 86 5.85 3.12 -4.40
CA THR A 86 6.83 2.78 -5.44
C THR A 86 6.96 1.27 -5.61
N GLU A 87 7.06 0.53 -4.51
CA GLU A 87 7.17 -0.92 -4.56
C GLU A 87 5.83 -1.58 -4.93
N SER A 88 4.70 -1.10 -4.40
CA SER A 88 3.37 -1.65 -4.73
C SER A 88 3.05 -1.53 -6.22
N PHE A 89 3.43 -0.43 -6.86
CA PHE A 89 3.20 -0.24 -8.29
C PHE A 89 4.10 -1.11 -9.16
N ARG A 90 5.31 -1.43 -8.69
CA ARG A 90 6.26 -2.34 -9.35
C ARG A 90 5.89 -3.80 -9.20
N LEU A 91 5.20 -4.13 -8.12
CA LEU A 91 4.90 -5.51 -7.73
C LEU A 91 4.28 -6.38 -8.85
N PRO A 92 3.35 -5.87 -9.70
CA PRO A 92 2.79 -6.64 -10.81
C PRO A 92 3.80 -7.04 -11.89
N THR A 93 4.94 -6.35 -12.03
CA THR A 93 5.98 -6.69 -13.02
C THR A 93 7.05 -7.62 -12.45
N LEU A 94 7.03 -7.89 -11.15
CA LEU A 94 7.97 -8.81 -10.54
C LEU A 94 7.55 -10.27 -10.80
N SER A 95 8.53 -11.09 -11.18
CA SER A 95 8.32 -12.53 -11.35
C SER A 95 8.04 -13.20 -10.00
N ARG A 96 7.28 -14.30 -10.04
CA ARG A 96 7.08 -15.20 -8.88
C ARG A 96 8.39 -15.56 -8.18
N LYS A 97 9.41 -15.96 -8.96
CA LYS A 97 10.73 -16.31 -8.42
C LYS A 97 11.37 -15.16 -7.65
N HIS A 98 11.20 -13.92 -8.13
CA HIS A 98 11.70 -12.75 -7.42
C HIS A 98 10.97 -12.57 -6.09
N VAL A 99 9.63 -12.55 -6.11
CA VAL A 99 8.80 -12.36 -4.91
C VAL A 99 9.13 -13.39 -3.84
N LEU A 100 9.16 -14.68 -4.19
CA LEU A 100 9.45 -15.75 -3.24
C LEU A 100 10.87 -15.68 -2.67
N ARG A 101 11.85 -15.20 -3.45
CA ARG A 101 13.24 -15.10 -3.01
C ARG A 101 13.49 -13.90 -2.10
N THR A 102 12.76 -12.81 -2.28
CA THR A 102 13.03 -11.53 -1.58
C THR A 102 12.12 -11.31 -0.37
N PHE A 103 11.15 -12.19 -0.13
CA PHE A 103 10.26 -12.10 1.01
C PHE A 103 10.74 -13.02 2.14
N SER A 104 10.93 -12.44 3.33
CA SER A 104 11.17 -13.18 4.58
C SER A 104 9.92 -13.14 5.44
N TYR A 105 9.64 -14.23 6.15
CA TYR A 105 8.49 -14.33 7.03
C TYR A 105 8.91 -14.86 8.41
N ASP A 106 8.16 -14.46 9.41
CA ASP A 106 8.16 -15.03 10.76
C ASP A 106 6.70 -15.33 11.14
N GLY A 107 6.45 -16.43 11.84
CA GLY A 107 5.10 -16.81 12.29
C GLY A 107 4.16 -17.37 11.21
N TYR A 108 4.62 -17.64 9.99
CA TYR A 108 3.76 -18.16 8.90
C TYR A 108 3.06 -19.48 9.24
N GLN A 109 3.67 -20.31 10.09
CA GLN A 109 3.07 -21.54 10.62
C GLN A 109 1.73 -21.31 11.32
N HIS A 110 1.50 -20.14 11.94
CA HIS A 110 0.22 -19.83 12.58
C HIS A 110 -0.92 -19.73 11.55
N ILE A 111 -0.62 -19.27 10.34
CA ILE A 111 -1.58 -19.26 9.24
C ILE A 111 -1.87 -20.69 8.80
N LEU A 112 -0.84 -21.50 8.58
CA LEU A 112 -1.00 -22.90 8.16
C LEU A 112 -1.83 -23.71 9.18
N THR A 113 -1.47 -23.66 10.46
CA THR A 113 -2.21 -24.34 11.54
C THR A 113 -3.65 -23.84 11.66
N GLY A 114 -3.91 -22.56 11.38
CA GLY A 114 -5.27 -22.01 11.33
C GLY A 114 -6.07 -22.60 10.16
N LEU A 115 -5.47 -22.67 8.97
CA LEU A 115 -6.09 -23.21 7.76
C LEU A 115 -6.39 -24.72 7.89
N GLU A 116 -5.50 -25.49 8.53
CA GLU A 116 -5.70 -26.92 8.80
C GLU A 116 -6.97 -27.23 9.61
N LYS A 117 -7.46 -26.26 10.41
CA LYS A 117 -8.72 -26.39 11.15
C LYS A 117 -9.97 -26.29 10.28
N GLY A 118 -9.82 -25.98 8.98
CA GLY A 118 -10.91 -25.97 8.01
C GLY A 118 -11.90 -24.79 8.14
N LYS A 119 -11.55 -23.74 8.89
CA LYS A 119 -12.42 -22.56 9.14
C LYS A 119 -11.95 -21.28 8.46
N GLY A 120 -10.83 -21.32 7.74
CA GLY A 120 -10.14 -20.12 7.25
C GLY A 120 -9.35 -19.40 8.36
N VAL A 121 -8.71 -18.29 7.98
CA VAL A 121 -7.89 -17.47 8.87
C VAL A 121 -8.18 -15.99 8.61
N ILE A 122 -8.38 -15.22 9.68
CA ILE A 122 -8.47 -13.75 9.62
C ILE A 122 -7.09 -13.20 9.98
N VAL A 123 -6.49 -12.45 9.05
CA VAL A 123 -5.23 -11.73 9.27
C VAL A 123 -5.55 -10.26 9.48
N ALA A 124 -5.44 -9.80 10.73
CA ALA A 124 -5.59 -8.38 11.07
C ALA A 124 -4.22 -7.70 11.04
N LEU A 125 -4.05 -6.72 10.14
CA LEU A 125 -2.81 -5.97 9.97
C LEU A 125 -3.05 -4.46 10.11
N PRO A 126 -2.12 -3.71 10.73
CA PRO A 126 -2.13 -2.26 10.65
C PRO A 126 -1.72 -1.79 9.24
N HIS A 127 -1.98 -0.52 8.93
CA HIS A 127 -1.44 0.14 7.74
C HIS A 127 0.06 0.44 7.93
N LEU A 128 0.89 -0.59 7.92
CA LEU A 128 2.32 -0.52 8.17
C LEU A 128 3.10 -1.31 7.12
N GLY A 129 4.19 -0.73 6.62
CA GLY A 129 5.07 -1.38 5.65
C GLY A 129 4.39 -1.60 4.29
N GLY A 130 4.65 -2.76 3.68
CA GLY A 130 4.13 -3.14 2.36
C GLY A 130 3.11 -4.26 2.43
N TRP A 131 1.86 -3.98 2.79
CA TRP A 131 0.83 -5.02 2.84
C TRP A 131 0.51 -5.63 1.47
N GLU A 132 0.67 -4.87 0.37
CA GLU A 132 0.56 -5.40 -1.00
C GLU A 132 1.59 -6.50 -1.28
N TRP A 133 2.82 -6.36 -0.75
CA TRP A 133 3.84 -7.41 -0.83
C TRP A 133 3.42 -8.67 -0.11
N ALA A 134 2.87 -8.54 1.11
CA ALA A 134 2.38 -9.67 1.88
C ALA A 134 1.23 -10.39 1.15
N GLY A 135 0.29 -9.63 0.59
CA GLY A 135 -0.82 -10.16 -0.21
C GLY A 135 -0.34 -10.92 -1.45
N ARG A 136 0.59 -10.32 -2.22
CA ARG A 136 1.19 -10.99 -3.38
C ARG A 136 1.96 -12.25 -2.98
N TRP A 137 2.77 -12.19 -1.93
CA TRP A 137 3.52 -13.37 -1.47
C TRP A 137 2.60 -14.50 -1.03
N MET A 138 1.54 -14.20 -0.27
CA MET A 138 0.53 -15.18 0.13
C MET A 138 -0.13 -15.84 -1.09
N SER A 139 -0.46 -15.06 -2.12
CA SER A 139 -1.02 -15.58 -3.37
C SER A 139 -0.03 -16.51 -4.10
N GLU A 140 1.25 -16.14 -4.17
CA GLU A 140 2.31 -16.97 -4.80
C GLU A 140 2.62 -18.27 -4.04
N MET A 141 2.31 -18.29 -2.74
CA MET A 141 2.32 -19.48 -1.88
C MET A 141 1.09 -20.37 -2.06
N GLY A 142 0.12 -19.95 -2.89
CA GLY A 142 -1.07 -20.73 -3.24
C GLY A 142 -2.30 -20.43 -2.38
N HIS A 143 -2.25 -19.40 -1.52
CA HIS A 143 -3.40 -19.03 -0.68
C HIS A 143 -4.40 -18.17 -1.43
N ARG A 144 -5.68 -18.45 -1.20
CA ARG A 144 -6.79 -17.62 -1.69
C ARG A 144 -7.02 -16.48 -0.69
N MET A 145 -6.55 -15.29 -1.03
CA MET A 145 -6.69 -14.11 -0.20
C MET A 145 -7.94 -13.33 -0.60
N THR A 146 -8.81 -13.03 0.36
CA THR A 146 -9.87 -12.02 0.20
C THR A 146 -9.55 -10.79 1.04
N VAL A 147 -9.64 -9.60 0.43
CA VAL A 147 -9.41 -8.32 1.10
C VAL A 147 -10.66 -7.45 0.99
N ILE A 148 -11.04 -6.82 2.11
CA ILE A 148 -12.12 -5.84 2.15
C ILE A 148 -11.50 -4.46 1.93
N VAL A 149 -12.03 -3.69 0.96
CA VAL A 149 -11.47 -2.40 0.56
C VAL A 149 -12.56 -1.33 0.58
N GLU A 150 -12.26 -0.19 1.21
CA GLU A 150 -13.13 0.99 1.19
C GLU A 150 -13.30 1.50 -0.26
N PRO A 151 -14.55 1.75 -0.72
CA PRO A 151 -14.79 2.40 -2.00
C PRO A 151 -14.11 3.77 -2.05
N LEU A 152 -13.31 4.01 -3.09
CA LEU A 152 -12.60 5.27 -3.29
C LEU A 152 -13.36 6.15 -4.28
N GLU A 153 -13.32 7.45 -4.04
CA GLU A 153 -13.68 8.46 -5.03
C GLU A 153 -12.41 8.98 -5.73
N PRO A 154 -12.44 9.15 -7.07
CA PRO A 154 -13.53 8.80 -7.98
C PRO A 154 -13.65 7.27 -8.21
N PRO A 155 -14.79 6.75 -8.71
CA PRO A 155 -14.98 5.31 -8.92
C PRO A 155 -13.92 4.70 -9.86
N ALA A 156 -13.45 5.46 -10.85
CA ALA A 156 -12.37 5.04 -11.74
C ALA A 156 -11.03 4.80 -11.01
N LEU A 157 -10.79 5.47 -9.88
CA LEU A 157 -9.63 5.21 -9.01
C LEU A 157 -9.83 3.92 -8.22
N PHE A 158 -11.03 3.70 -7.69
CA PHE A 158 -11.39 2.47 -7.00
C PHE A 158 -11.19 1.25 -7.92
N ASP A 159 -11.78 1.28 -9.12
CA ASP A 159 -11.66 0.19 -10.11
C ASP A 159 -10.19 -0.09 -10.46
N TRP A 160 -9.37 0.95 -10.55
CA TRP A 160 -7.96 0.81 -10.81
C TRP A 160 -7.22 0.09 -9.67
N PHE A 161 -7.52 0.42 -8.42
CA PHE A 161 -6.95 -0.26 -7.25
C PHE A 161 -7.48 -1.69 -7.08
N VAL A 162 -8.75 -1.95 -7.40
CA VAL A 162 -9.31 -3.30 -7.48
C VAL A 162 -8.50 -4.12 -8.48
N LYS A 163 -8.33 -3.61 -9.70
CA LYS A 163 -7.53 -4.29 -10.73
C LYS A 163 -6.11 -4.55 -10.27
N LEU A 164 -5.45 -3.55 -9.67
CA LEU A 164 -4.09 -3.71 -9.16
C LEU A 164 -3.98 -4.90 -8.20
N ARG A 165 -4.89 -5.01 -7.24
CA ARG A 165 -4.89 -6.09 -6.23
C ARG A 165 -5.31 -7.44 -6.81
N SER A 166 -6.23 -7.45 -7.75
CA SER A 166 -6.60 -8.67 -8.48
C SER A 166 -5.46 -9.20 -9.34
N ASP A 167 -4.67 -8.32 -9.98
CA ASP A 167 -3.44 -8.70 -10.70
C ASP A 167 -2.38 -9.31 -9.76
N LEU A 168 -2.44 -9.00 -8.46
CA LEU A 168 -1.60 -9.61 -7.42
C LEU A 168 -2.17 -10.92 -6.86
N GLY A 169 -3.32 -11.37 -7.38
CA GLY A 169 -3.97 -12.63 -7.02
C GLY A 169 -4.85 -12.56 -5.77
N MET A 170 -5.34 -11.37 -5.40
CA MET A 170 -6.31 -11.17 -4.33
C MET A 170 -7.73 -11.03 -4.87
N ASN A 171 -8.69 -11.65 -4.17
CA ASN A 171 -10.10 -11.34 -4.32
C ASN A 171 -10.44 -10.06 -3.56
N VAL A 172 -10.98 -9.05 -4.24
CA VAL A 172 -11.24 -7.73 -3.64
C VAL A 172 -12.74 -7.56 -3.48
N VAL A 173 -13.17 -7.34 -2.25
CA VAL A 173 -14.57 -7.11 -1.90
C VAL A 173 -14.72 -5.66 -1.41
N PRO A 174 -15.60 -4.86 -2.02
CA PRO A 174 -15.90 -3.52 -1.53
C PRO A 174 -16.50 -3.58 -0.12
N LEU A 175 -16.10 -2.65 0.75
CA LEU A 175 -16.74 -2.47 2.05
C LEU A 175 -18.20 -2.05 1.85
N GLY A 176 -19.12 -2.77 2.51
CA GLY A 176 -20.55 -2.50 2.45
C GLY A 176 -21.34 -3.52 3.27
N PRO A 177 -22.68 -3.41 3.30
CA PRO A 177 -23.55 -4.27 4.10
C PRO A 177 -23.40 -5.78 3.84
N THR A 178 -22.94 -6.14 2.64
CA THR A 178 -22.78 -7.53 2.19
C THR A 178 -21.35 -8.05 2.28
N ALA A 179 -20.38 -7.23 2.75
CA ALA A 179 -18.97 -7.62 2.75
C ALA A 179 -18.71 -8.88 3.58
N GLY A 180 -19.41 -9.03 4.71
CA GLY A 180 -19.26 -10.20 5.58
C GLY A 180 -19.82 -11.50 5.01
N SER A 181 -20.79 -11.45 4.09
CA SER A 181 -21.36 -12.63 3.43
C SER A 181 -20.66 -12.98 2.11
N ALA A 182 -19.71 -12.15 1.67
CA ALA A 182 -18.92 -12.36 0.45
C ALA A 182 -17.60 -13.10 0.71
N VAL A 183 -17.29 -13.43 1.97
CA VAL A 183 -16.06 -14.10 2.44
C VAL A 183 -16.31 -15.52 2.92
#